data_AF-A0A924J399-F1
#
_entry.id   AF-A0A924J399-F1
#
_cell.length_a   1.000
_cell.length_b   1.000
_cell.length_c   1.000
_cell.angle_alpha   90.00
_cell.angle_beta   90.00
_cell.angle_gamma   90.00
#
_symmetry.space_group_name_H-M   'P 1'
#
loop_
_entity.id
_entity.type
_entity.pdbx_description
1 polymer ?
#
loop_
_entity_poly.entity_id
_entity_poly.type
_entity_poly.pdbx_seq_one_letter_code
_entity_poly.pdbx_strand_id
1 'polypeptide(L)'
;MDALRGSRGFSPDDETPVFVISVAAQLAGMHAQTLRQYDRLGLVSPSRTRGGGRRYSARDVALLREVQRLSQDEGVSLAGIQRILDLENQVQALRARVGDLRDEVEALRSVIGAGSRVFAAGQAGEVVVVRAGQRPNRSIVPSRALVVWRGRR
;
A
#
# COMPACT_ATOMS: atom_id res chain seq x y z
N MET A 1 30.39 -3.13 8.80
CA MET A 1 28.93 -3.28 8.84
C MET A 1 28.37 -2.14 8.02
N ASP A 2 28.13 -2.44 6.74
CA ASP A 2 28.01 -1.45 5.67
C ASP A 2 26.60 -0.85 5.64
N ALA A 3 26.55 0.47 5.53
CA ALA A 3 25.32 1.24 5.55
C ALA A 3 24.72 1.35 4.14
N LEU A 4 23.40 1.55 4.06
CA LEU A 4 22.70 2.15 2.93
C LEU A 4 22.72 1.39 1.58
N ARG A 5 21.68 0.60 1.34
CA ARG A 5 21.09 0.56 -0.01
C ARG A 5 19.68 1.11 0.07
N GLY A 6 19.62 2.44 0.17
CA GLY A 6 18.38 3.19 0.19
C GLY A 6 17.50 2.81 -0.99
N SER A 7 16.22 2.67 -0.71
CA SER A 7 15.16 2.78 -1.70
C SER A 7 15.35 4.10 -2.45
N ARG A 8 16.03 4.07 -3.59
CA ARG A 8 15.88 5.13 -4.59
C ARG A 8 14.44 5.03 -5.04
N GLY A 9 13.58 5.84 -4.42
CA GLY A 9 12.24 6.07 -4.94
C GLY A 9 12.40 6.55 -6.37
N PHE A 10 11.83 5.81 -7.31
CA PHE A 10 11.73 6.27 -8.69
C PHE A 10 10.87 7.53 -8.70
N SER A 11 11.35 8.57 -9.38
CA SER A 11 10.50 9.75 -9.62
C SER A 11 9.43 9.40 -10.65
N PRO A 12 8.25 10.05 -10.64
CA PRO A 12 7.23 9.84 -11.66
C PRO A 12 7.76 9.99 -13.09
N ASP A 13 8.75 10.88 -13.28
CA ASP A 13 9.45 11.08 -14.55
C ASP A 13 10.13 9.80 -15.06
N ASP A 14 10.60 8.94 -14.15
CA ASP A 14 11.30 7.70 -14.49
C ASP A 14 10.36 6.61 -15.02
N GLU A 15 9.05 6.74 -14.80
CA GLU A 15 8.02 5.84 -15.33
C GLU A 15 7.59 6.23 -16.75
N THR A 16 7.98 7.42 -17.23
CA THR A 16 7.60 7.89 -18.56
C THR A 16 8.28 7.05 -19.64
N PRO A 17 7.52 6.35 -20.52
CA PRO A 17 8.09 5.45 -21.51
C PRO A 17 8.61 6.24 -22.72
N VAL A 18 9.88 6.63 -22.67
CA VAL A 18 10.53 7.46 -23.70
C VAL A 18 11.53 6.70 -24.57
N PHE A 19 12.08 5.58 -24.11
CA PHE A 19 13.17 4.87 -24.78
C PHE A 19 12.66 3.81 -25.76
N VAL A 20 13.09 3.85 -27.01
CA VAL A 20 12.87 2.75 -27.96
C VAL A 20 13.74 1.54 -27.62
N ILE A 21 13.39 0.35 -28.13
CA ILE A 21 14.08 -0.90 -27.81
C ILE A 21 15.59 -0.87 -28.06
N SER A 22 16.07 -0.18 -29.10
CA SER A 22 17.49 -0.06 -29.40
C SER A 22 18.23 0.74 -28.33
N VAL A 23 17.66 1.88 -27.92
CA VAL A 23 18.21 2.73 -26.86
C VAL A 23 18.15 2.01 -25.51
N ALA A 24 17.02 1.38 -25.18
CA ALA A 24 16.89 0.61 -23.96
C ALA A 24 17.90 -0.54 -23.88
N ALA A 25 18.14 -1.24 -25.00
CA ALA A 25 19.14 -2.30 -25.10
C ALA A 25 20.56 -1.79 -24.83
N GLN A 26 20.92 -0.65 -25.42
CA GLN A 26 22.21 -0.01 -25.17
C GLN A 26 22.37 0.43 -23.71
N LEU A 27 21.36 1.08 -23.14
CA LEU A 27 21.39 1.54 -21.74
C LEU A 27 21.42 0.38 -20.74
N ALA A 28 20.80 -0.74 -21.09
CA ALA A 28 20.78 -1.93 -20.25
C ALA A 28 22.00 -2.86 -20.49
N GLY A 29 22.86 -2.57 -21.47
CA GLY A 29 24.05 -3.39 -21.75
C GLY A 29 23.73 -4.77 -22.32
N MET A 30 22.65 -4.89 -23.09
CA MET A 30 22.12 -6.17 -23.57
C MET A 30 21.64 -6.08 -25.02
N HIS A 31 21.44 -7.22 -25.68
CA HIS A 31 20.99 -7.24 -27.07
C HIS A 31 19.46 -7.06 -27.18
N ALA A 32 18.99 -6.38 -28.22
CA ALA A 32 17.56 -6.12 -28.43
C ALA A 32 16.71 -7.41 -28.49
N GLN A 33 17.28 -8.54 -28.93
CA GLN A 33 16.60 -9.84 -28.90
C GLN A 33 16.35 -10.35 -27.48
N THR A 34 17.27 -10.10 -26.55
CA THR A 34 17.14 -10.47 -25.14
C THR A 34 16.02 -9.65 -24.47
N LEU A 35 15.93 -8.34 -24.75
CA LEU A 35 14.80 -7.53 -24.28
C LEU A 35 13.46 -8.06 -24.78
N ARG A 36 13.40 -8.51 -26.06
CA ARG A 36 12.19 -9.13 -26.61
C ARG A 36 11.84 -10.43 -25.92
N GLN A 37 12.85 -11.22 -25.53
CA GLN A 37 12.63 -12.44 -24.77
C GLN A 37 12.10 -12.12 -23.37
N TYR A 38 12.68 -11.14 -22.68
CA TYR A 38 12.24 -10.75 -21.34
C TYR A 38 10.84 -10.14 -21.33
N ASP A 39 10.51 -9.32 -22.34
CA ASP A 39 9.14 -8.84 -22.57
C ASP A 39 8.14 -9.99 -22.78
N ARG A 40 8.49 -10.98 -23.62
CA ARG A 40 7.63 -12.17 -23.81
C ARG A 40 7.45 -13.00 -22.54
N LEU A 41 8.46 -13.03 -21.69
CA LEU A 41 8.41 -13.71 -20.38
C LEU A 41 7.68 -12.89 -19.32
N GLY A 42 7.27 -11.65 -19.63
CA GLY A 42 6.59 -10.77 -18.69
C GLY A 42 7.49 -10.16 -17.61
N LEU A 43 8.81 -10.28 -17.75
CA LEU A 43 9.78 -9.71 -16.80
C LEU A 43 9.79 -8.18 -16.83
N VAL A 44 9.43 -7.59 -17.97
CA VAL A 44 9.26 -6.15 -18.12
C VAL A 44 8.08 -5.91 -19.06
N SER A 45 7.24 -4.93 -18.75
CA SER A 45 6.04 -4.62 -19.54
C SER A 45 6.19 -3.24 -20.19
N PRO A 46 6.78 -3.15 -21.40
CA PRO A 46 6.94 -1.88 -22.09
C PRO A 46 5.60 -1.33 -22.56
N SER A 47 5.48 -0.01 -22.55
CA SER A 47 4.35 0.66 -23.18
C SER A 47 4.41 0.51 -24.70
N ARG A 48 3.26 0.36 -25.34
CA ARG A 48 3.18 0.24 -26.81
C ARG A 48 2.71 1.55 -27.44
N THR A 49 3.36 1.94 -28.52
CA THR A 49 2.93 3.07 -29.36
C THR A 49 1.78 2.67 -30.27
N ARG A 50 1.07 3.65 -30.87
CA ARG A 50 0.03 3.39 -31.89
C ARG A 50 0.52 2.54 -33.06
N GLY A 51 1.82 2.60 -33.40
CA GLY A 51 2.45 1.78 -34.43
C GLY A 51 2.96 0.41 -33.95
N GLY A 52 2.62 -0.01 -32.72
CA GLY A 52 3.03 -1.31 -32.16
C GLY A 52 4.48 -1.37 -31.65
N GLY A 53 5.25 -0.29 -31.77
CA GLY A 53 6.62 -0.19 -31.24
C GLY A 53 6.65 -0.13 -29.71
N ARG A 54 7.62 -0.81 -29.10
CA ARG A 54 7.85 -0.84 -27.65
C ARG A 54 8.56 0.43 -27.18
N ARG A 55 8.08 1.04 -26.11
CA ARG A 55 8.74 2.10 -25.36
C ARG A 55 8.97 1.66 -23.92
N TYR A 56 10.19 1.88 -23.48
CA TYR A 56 10.69 1.57 -22.16
C TYR A 56 10.89 2.87 -21.39
N SER A 57 10.59 2.83 -20.11
CA SER A 57 10.86 3.90 -19.15
C SER A 57 12.27 3.76 -18.55
N ALA A 58 12.73 4.76 -17.80
CA ALA A 58 14.01 4.64 -17.09
C ALA A 58 13.95 3.53 -16.03
N ARG A 59 12.78 3.35 -15.40
CA ARG A 59 12.48 2.26 -14.48
C ARG A 59 12.61 0.89 -15.14
N ASP A 60 12.07 0.72 -16.34
CA ASP A 60 12.19 -0.54 -17.10
C ASP A 60 13.65 -0.89 -17.39
N VAL A 61 14.45 0.10 -17.78
CA VAL A 61 15.89 -0.09 -18.06
C VAL A 61 16.67 -0.45 -16.79
N ALA A 62 16.31 0.10 -15.63
CA ALA A 62 16.91 -0.30 -14.36
C ALA A 62 16.51 -1.75 -13.97
N LEU A 63 15.25 -2.11 -14.16
CA LEU A 63 14.77 -3.47 -13.92
C LEU A 63 15.49 -4.48 -14.83
N LEU A 64 15.62 -4.19 -16.12
CA LEU A 64 16.35 -5.02 -17.07
C LEU A 64 17.80 -5.29 -16.63
N ARG A 65 18.51 -4.26 -16.14
CA ARG A 65 19.88 -4.40 -15.60
C ARG A 65 19.92 -5.28 -14.37
N GLU A 66 18.95 -5.14 -13.47
CA GLU A 66 18.88 -5.97 -12.27
C GLU A 66 18.57 -7.43 -12.59
N VAL A 67 17.62 -7.69 -13.50
CA VAL A 67 17.33 -9.04 -14.01
C VAL A 67 18.57 -9.68 -14.63
N GLN A 68 19.33 -8.91 -15.42
CA GLN A 68 20.58 -9.40 -16.01
C GLN A 68 21.61 -9.75 -14.95
N ARG A 69 21.80 -8.88 -13.94
CA ARG A 69 22.72 -9.09 -12.83
C ARG A 69 22.37 -10.37 -12.04
N LEU A 70 21.10 -10.52 -11.66
CA LEU A 70 20.60 -11.71 -10.96
C LEU A 70 20.77 -12.99 -11.79
N SER A 71 20.56 -12.90 -13.11
CA SER A 71 20.73 -14.05 -14.00
C SER A 71 22.19 -14.44 -14.23
N GLN A 72 23.10 -13.47 -14.36
CA GLN A 72 24.51 -13.71 -14.70
C GLN A 72 25.37 -13.98 -13.46
N ASP A 73 25.20 -13.20 -12.39
CA ASP A 73 26.07 -13.27 -11.20
C ASP A 73 25.57 -14.31 -10.20
N GLU A 74 24.26 -14.44 -10.03
CA GLU A 74 23.63 -15.29 -9.01
C GLU A 74 23.05 -16.59 -9.61
N GLY A 75 23.08 -16.74 -10.94
CA GLY A 75 22.60 -17.93 -11.63
C GLY A 75 21.09 -18.18 -11.50
N VAL A 76 20.31 -17.16 -11.17
CA VAL A 76 18.87 -17.29 -10.94
C VAL A 76 18.17 -17.52 -12.29
N SER A 77 17.27 -18.50 -12.32
CA SER A 77 16.46 -18.75 -13.51
C SER A 77 15.50 -17.58 -13.78
N LEU A 78 15.25 -17.27 -15.05
CA LEU A 78 14.32 -16.21 -15.45
C LEU A 78 12.91 -16.42 -14.88
N ALA A 79 12.48 -17.68 -14.74
CA ALA A 79 11.21 -18.02 -14.09
C ALA A 79 11.21 -17.71 -12.58
N GLY A 80 12.34 -17.91 -11.91
CA GLY A 80 12.53 -17.51 -10.51
C GLY A 80 12.47 -16.01 -10.35
N ILE A 81 13.16 -15.26 -11.22
CA ILE A 81 13.13 -13.79 -11.22
C ILE A 81 11.70 -13.28 -11.45
N GLN A 82 10.98 -13.84 -12.43
CA GLN A 82 9.58 -13.50 -12.68
C GLN A 82 8.71 -13.70 -11.42
N ARG A 83 8.86 -14.86 -10.77
CA ARG A 83 8.09 -15.18 -9.57
C ARG A 83 8.38 -14.22 -8.42
N ILE A 84 9.63 -13.80 -8.25
CA ILE A 84 10.02 -12.82 -7.23
C ILE A 84 9.37 -11.47 -7.53
N LEU A 85 9.45 -10.98 -8.77
CA LEU A 85 8.84 -9.71 -9.16
C LEU A 85 7.31 -9.72 -8.97
N ASP A 86 6.65 -10.82 -9.32
CA ASP A 86 5.21 -10.98 -9.09
C ASP A 86 4.85 -10.92 -7.59
N LEU A 87 5.67 -11.54 -6.75
CA LEU A 87 5.50 -11.52 -5.30
C LEU A 87 5.75 -10.12 -4.72
N GLU A 88 6.77 -9.41 -5.19
CA GLU A 88 7.04 -8.03 -4.78
C GLU A 88 5.86 -7.12 -5.14
N ASN A 89 5.32 -7.24 -6.35
CA ASN A 89 4.14 -6.49 -6.77
C ASN A 89 2.91 -6.79 -5.90
N GLN A 90 2.69 -8.07 -5.56
CA GLN A 90 1.61 -8.46 -4.65
C GLN A 90 1.80 -7.89 -3.24
N VAL A 91 3.03 -7.91 -2.72
CA VAL A 91 3.35 -7.32 -1.41
C VAL A 91 3.10 -5.81 -1.41
N GLN A 92 3.48 -5.10 -2.48
CA GLN A 92 3.21 -3.67 -2.60
C GLN A 92 1.71 -3.39 -2.67
N ALA A 93 0.95 -4.14 -3.47
CA ALA A 93 -0.50 -3.99 -3.56
C ALA A 93 -1.20 -4.28 -2.21
N LEU A 94 -0.75 -5.32 -1.49
CA LEU A 94 -1.27 -5.64 -0.15
C LEU A 94 -0.94 -4.54 0.85
N ARG A 95 0.29 -3.98 0.82
CA ARG A 95 0.69 -2.86 1.68
C ARG A 95 -0.15 -1.63 1.43
N ALA A 96 -0.38 -1.27 0.16
CA ALA A 96 -1.28 -0.17 -0.22
C ALA A 96 -2.69 -0.40 0.33
N ARG A 97 -3.26 -1.60 0.12
CA ARG A 97 -4.59 -1.95 0.62
C ARG A 97 -4.69 -1.91 2.15
N VAL A 98 -3.65 -2.32 2.86
CA VAL A 98 -3.57 -2.20 4.32
C VAL A 98 -3.52 -0.74 4.75
N GLY A 99 -2.86 0.14 3.99
CA GLY A 99 -2.90 1.59 4.17
C GLY A 99 -4.32 2.13 4.04
N ASP A 100 -4.98 1.86 2.91
CA ASP A 100 -6.34 2.33 2.62
C ASP A 100 -7.34 1.88 3.71
N LEU A 101 -7.27 0.61 4.11
CA LEU A 101 -8.13 0.06 5.17
C LEU A 101 -7.87 0.69 6.54
N ARG A 102 -6.61 1.04 6.85
CA ARG A 102 -6.27 1.73 8.10
C ARG A 102 -6.85 3.14 8.11
N ASP A 103 -6.76 3.84 6.99
CA ASP A 103 -7.31 5.19 6.84
C ASP A 103 -8.85 5.16 6.95
N GLU A 104 -9.51 4.16 6.36
CA GLU A 104 -10.95 3.96 6.49
C GLU A 104 -11.37 3.66 7.94
N VAL A 105 -10.66 2.77 8.63
CA VAL A 105 -10.92 2.46 10.05
C VAL A 105 -10.76 3.71 10.92
N GLU A 106 -9.73 4.52 10.66
CA GLU A 106 -9.50 5.74 11.41
C GLU A 106 -10.60 6.78 11.13
N ALA A 107 -11.02 6.92 9.88
CA ALA A 107 -12.15 7.79 9.52
C ALA A 107 -13.44 7.37 10.25
N LEU A 108 -13.78 6.06 10.25
CA LEU A 108 -14.96 5.55 10.97
C LEU A 108 -14.84 5.74 12.48
N ARG A 109 -13.66 5.50 13.06
CA ARG A 109 -13.41 5.73 14.48
C ARG A 109 -13.52 7.20 14.85
N SER A 110 -13.12 8.12 13.98
CA SER A 110 -13.29 9.56 14.22
C SER A 110 -14.78 9.94 14.29
N VAL A 111 -15.62 9.37 13.43
CA VAL A 111 -17.07 9.59 13.42
C VAL A 111 -17.72 9.03 14.69
N ILE A 112 -17.34 7.80 15.07
CA ILE A 112 -17.86 7.15 16.29
C ILE A 112 -17.34 7.86 17.56
N GLY A 113 -16.07 8.26 17.59
CA GLY A 113 -15.42 8.93 18.70
C GLY A 113 -15.93 10.36 18.94
N ALA A 114 -16.21 11.10 17.86
CA ALA A 114 -16.90 12.39 17.94
C ALA A 114 -18.37 12.25 18.38
N GLY A 115 -18.97 11.08 18.14
CA GLY A 115 -20.37 10.77 18.42
C GLY A 115 -20.64 9.99 19.71
N SER A 116 -19.63 9.50 20.43
CA SER A 116 -19.79 8.70 21.66
C SER A 116 -20.22 9.58 22.84
N ARG A 117 -21.47 10.02 22.74
CA ARG A 117 -22.27 10.61 23.81
C ARG A 117 -22.66 9.46 24.73
N VAL A 118 -22.08 9.44 25.92
CA VAL A 118 -22.52 8.52 26.98
C VAL A 118 -23.69 9.18 27.70
N PHE A 119 -24.80 8.45 27.78
CA PHE A 119 -25.93 8.88 28.59
C PHE A 119 -25.65 8.51 30.04
N ALA A 120 -25.52 9.50 30.91
CA ALA A 120 -25.48 9.29 32.34
C ALA A 120 -26.89 9.46 32.90
N ALA A 121 -27.40 8.44 33.59
CA ALA A 121 -28.61 8.56 34.39
C ALA A 121 -28.23 9.12 35.76
N GLY A 122 -28.82 10.25 36.13
CA GLY A 122 -28.73 10.79 37.48
C GLY A 122 -29.68 10.09 38.44
N GLN A 123 -29.55 10.39 39.74
CA GLN A 123 -30.30 9.69 40.79
C GLN A 123 -31.78 10.08 40.88
N ALA A 124 -32.22 11.12 40.18
CA ALA A 124 -33.62 11.53 40.09
C ALA A 124 -34.29 11.10 38.77
N GLY A 125 -33.62 10.27 37.95
CA GLY A 125 -34.15 9.78 36.67
C GLY A 125 -33.89 10.73 35.49
N GLU A 126 -33.13 11.80 35.69
CA GLU A 126 -32.67 12.68 34.64
C GLU A 126 -31.63 11.99 33.75
N VAL A 127 -31.78 12.10 32.44
CA VAL A 127 -30.81 11.60 31.46
C VAL A 127 -29.97 12.78 30.99
N VAL A 128 -28.68 12.76 31.31
CA VAL A 128 -27.74 13.80 30.89
C VAL A 128 -26.81 13.23 29.84
N VAL A 129 -26.67 13.96 28.73
CA VAL A 129 -25.71 13.64 27.68
C VAL A 129 -24.34 14.10 28.13
N VAL A 130 -23.42 13.16 28.33
CA VAL A 130 -22.04 13.43 28.80
C VAL A 130 -21.07 12.98 27.71
N ARG A 131 -19.93 13.67 27.58
CA ARG A 131 -18.83 13.20 26.73
C ARG A 131 -18.12 12.04 27.40
N ALA A 132 -17.73 11.02 26.64
CA ALA A 132 -16.90 9.93 27.14
C ALA A 132 -15.65 10.49 27.86
N GLY A 133 -15.45 10.11 29.13
CA GLY A 133 -14.34 10.58 29.97
C GLY A 133 -14.66 11.75 30.91
N GLN A 134 -15.84 12.37 30.82
CA GLN A 134 -16.25 13.45 31.72
C GLN A 134 -17.13 12.89 32.86
N ARG A 135 -16.81 13.23 34.12
CA ARG A 135 -17.61 12.79 35.29
C ARG A 135 -18.80 13.73 35.47
N PRO A 136 -20.05 13.23 35.58
CA PRO A 136 -21.21 14.07 35.86
C PRO A 136 -21.02 14.78 37.21
N ASN A 137 -21.24 16.09 37.24
CA ASN A 137 -21.08 16.89 38.45
C ASN A 137 -22.13 16.49 39.48
N ARG A 138 -21.68 16.08 40.66
CA ARG A 138 -22.54 15.60 41.75
C ARG A 138 -23.14 16.80 42.46
N SER A 139 -24.20 17.39 41.90
CA SER A 139 -24.99 18.37 42.65
C SER A 139 -26.48 18.02 42.57
N ILE A 140 -27.00 17.59 43.73
CA ILE A 140 -28.40 17.66 44.16
C ILE A 140 -29.27 16.58 43.47
N VAL A 141 -29.47 15.38 44.01
CA VAL A 141 -30.65 14.94 44.81
C VAL A 141 -30.41 13.46 45.27
N PRO A 142 -30.89 13.00 46.44
CA PRO A 142 -30.73 11.61 46.87
C PRO A 142 -31.93 10.74 46.43
N SER A 143 -31.74 9.69 45.64
CA SER A 143 -32.74 8.60 45.62
C SER A 143 -32.21 7.25 45.11
N ARG A 144 -32.67 6.19 45.78
CA ARG A 144 -32.32 4.79 45.58
C ARG A 144 -33.31 4.12 44.61
N ALA A 145 -32.86 3.73 43.42
CA ALA A 145 -33.49 2.64 42.67
C ALA A 145 -32.50 1.96 41.72
N LEU A 146 -32.51 0.62 41.70
CA LEU A 146 -31.75 -0.25 40.79
C LEU A 146 -32.64 -0.65 39.62
N VAL A 147 -32.11 -0.62 38.39
CA VAL A 147 -32.72 -1.32 37.24
C VAL A 147 -31.71 -2.34 36.71
N VAL A 148 -32.14 -3.60 36.73
CA VAL A 148 -31.42 -4.75 36.18
C VAL A 148 -31.70 -4.83 34.69
N TRP A 149 -30.65 -4.78 33.87
CA TRP A 149 -30.75 -4.98 32.43
C TRP A 149 -30.76 -6.47 32.08
N ARG A 150 -31.71 -6.90 31.23
CA ARG A 150 -31.74 -8.23 30.60
C ARG A 150 -31.27 -8.10 29.16
N GLY A 151 -30.11 -8.68 28.85
CA GLY A 151 -29.70 -8.95 27.48
C GLY A 151 -30.57 -10.03 26.86
N ARG A 152 -31.08 -9.80 25.65
CA ARG A 152 -31.72 -10.83 24.83
C ARG A 152 -30.68 -11.44 23.89
N ARG A 153 -30.82 -12.75 23.71
CA ARG A 153 -29.91 -13.73 23.09
C ARG A 153 -29.38 -13.33 21.71
#